data_AF-A0A6J5D446-F1
#
_entry.id   AF-A0A6J5D446-F1
#
_cell.length_a   1.000
_cell.length_b   1.000
_cell.length_c   1.000
_cell.angle_alpha   90.00
_cell.angle_beta   90.00
_cell.angle_gamma   90.00
#
_symmetry.space_group_name_H-M   'P 1'
#
loop_
_entity.id
_entity.type
_entity.pdbx_description
1 polymer ?
#
loop_
_entity_poly.entity_id
_entity_poly.type
_entity_poly.pdbx_seq_one_letter_code
_entity_poly.pdbx_strand_id
1 'polypeptide(L)'
;MTETVLLALDTSTEFCSVALLAVANPPAGAYAPSFTGGASAACAGAATAPAAWSSGDASDEPRVWVRHEATGAVSSTRLLPAIRELFDEAGFPLRACDAIAFGAGPGSFTGLRTATGVAQGLAFGLGCPVVPIGTLVACAESARRRDPSATRVLAALDARMDEVYWAEYAWDDALQDWRTVRAATLDAPERVVAPDVPYTLAGNAAKVFGERLAVAAGARSIEADALPHALPIAFAGLRAWRAGRAVRADQAAPDYVRDKVALTTAERLAAKTAQRAPAANGEAAAASGDAGGRAQ
;
A
#
# COMPACT_ATOMS: atom_id res chain seq x y z
N MET A 1 -33.63 -4.82 -1.36
CA MET A 1 -32.40 -5.64 -1.40
C MET A 1 -31.41 -4.93 -0.49
N THR A 2 -30.78 -5.62 0.45
CA THR A 2 -29.75 -5.01 1.31
C THR A 2 -28.46 -4.91 0.49
N GLU A 3 -27.95 -3.70 0.30
CA GLU A 3 -26.62 -3.46 -0.27
C GLU A 3 -25.59 -3.44 0.88
N THR A 4 -24.39 -3.97 0.66
CA THR A 4 -23.21 -3.67 1.46
C THR A 4 -22.68 -2.30 1.04
N VAL A 5 -22.42 -1.41 1.99
CA VAL A 5 -21.70 -0.15 1.76
C VAL A 5 -20.35 -0.21 2.48
N LEU A 6 -19.25 -0.16 1.72
CA LEU A 6 -17.88 -0.16 2.25
C LEU A 6 -17.17 1.14 1.92
N LEU A 7 -16.65 1.81 2.95
CA LEU A 7 -15.79 2.99 2.81
C LEU A 7 -14.33 2.56 2.81
N ALA A 8 -13.51 3.14 1.94
CA ALA A 8 -12.07 2.92 1.90
C ALA A 8 -11.31 4.25 2.00
N LEU A 9 -10.26 4.27 2.82
CA LEU A 9 -9.44 5.46 3.09
C LEU A 9 -7.97 5.18 2.79
N ASP A 10 -7.29 6.10 2.11
CA ASP A 10 -5.85 6.03 1.96
C ASP A 10 -5.19 7.40 1.98
N THR A 11 -4.18 7.51 2.82
CA THR A 11 -3.28 8.65 2.92
C THR A 11 -1.83 8.18 3.08
N SER A 12 -1.53 6.94 2.66
CA SER A 12 -0.20 6.33 2.80
C SER A 12 0.88 7.00 1.94
N THR A 13 0.49 7.80 0.95
CA THR A 13 1.37 8.54 0.02
C THR A 13 1.14 10.06 0.12
N GLU A 14 1.58 10.83 -0.88
CA GLU A 14 1.30 12.26 -1.00
C GLU A 14 -0.14 12.59 -1.40
N PHE A 15 -0.92 11.57 -1.72
CA PHE A 15 -2.33 11.69 -2.07
C PHE A 15 -3.23 11.46 -0.85
N CYS A 16 -4.35 12.17 -0.82
CA CYS A 16 -5.50 11.83 -0.02
C CYS A 16 -6.54 11.19 -0.94
N SER A 17 -6.97 9.98 -0.61
CA SER A 17 -7.99 9.31 -1.38
C SER A 17 -9.03 8.62 -0.52
N VAL A 18 -10.25 8.66 -1.03
CA VAL A 18 -11.42 8.00 -0.47
C VAL A 18 -12.18 7.31 -1.57
N ALA A 19 -12.73 6.15 -1.26
CA ALA A 19 -13.61 5.43 -2.16
C ALA A 19 -14.79 4.87 -1.38
N LEU A 20 -15.95 4.84 -2.02
CA LEU A 20 -17.16 4.24 -1.49
C LEU A 20 -17.60 3.15 -2.47
N LEU A 21 -17.82 1.94 -1.97
CA LEU A 21 -18.39 0.83 -2.74
C LEU A 21 -19.78 0.51 -2.20
N ALA A 22 -20.74 0.36 -3.11
CA ALA A 22 -22.04 -0.24 -2.80
C ALA A 22 -22.23 -1.49 -3.66
N VAL A 23 -22.50 -2.63 -3.01
CA VAL A 23 -22.59 -3.94 -3.67
C VAL A 23 -23.84 -4.66 -3.20
N ALA A 24 -24.57 -5.33 -4.08
CA ALA A 24 -25.69 -6.15 -3.67
C ALA A 24 -25.22 -7.25 -2.69
N ASN A 25 -25.97 -7.49 -1.61
CA ASN A 25 -25.69 -8.64 -0.76
C ASN A 25 -26.10 -9.93 -1.47
N PRO A 26 -25.28 -10.99 -1.39
CA PRO A 26 -25.78 -12.33 -1.66
C PRO A 26 -26.92 -12.65 -0.68
N PRO A 27 -27.89 -13.51 -1.07
CA PRO A 27 -29.01 -13.86 -0.20
C PRO A 27 -28.54 -14.36 1.18
N ALA A 28 -29.30 -14.00 2.22
CA ALA A 28 -28.94 -14.20 3.63
C ALA A 28 -28.56 -15.66 3.94
N GLY A 29 -27.37 -15.86 4.50
CA GLY A 29 -26.80 -17.17 4.85
C GLY A 29 -25.31 -17.32 4.55
N ALA A 30 -24.74 -16.45 3.71
CA ALA A 30 -23.34 -16.55 3.30
C ALA A 30 -22.35 -15.85 4.25
N TYR A 31 -22.72 -14.75 4.89
CA TYR A 31 -21.79 -13.96 5.71
C TYR A 31 -22.51 -13.26 6.86
N ALA A 32 -22.45 -13.83 8.06
CA ALA A 32 -22.76 -13.10 9.28
C ALA A 32 -21.62 -13.33 10.28
N PRO A 33 -20.61 -12.44 10.33
CA PRO A 33 -19.72 -12.42 11.48
C PRO A 33 -20.55 -11.92 12.67
N SER A 34 -21.03 -12.84 13.49
CA SER A 34 -21.69 -12.52 14.74
C SER A 34 -20.62 -12.12 15.76
N PHE A 35 -20.38 -10.81 15.89
CA PHE A 35 -19.64 -10.29 17.03
C PHE A 35 -20.55 -10.32 18.26
N THR A 36 -20.59 -11.47 18.94
CA THR A 36 -21.15 -11.55 20.29
C THR A 36 -20.06 -11.18 21.28
N GLY A 37 -20.29 -10.12 22.07
CA GLY A 37 -19.35 -9.65 23.07
C GLY A 37 -19.09 -10.71 24.13
N GLY A 38 -17.83 -11.11 24.30
CA GLY A 38 -17.38 -12.02 25.33
C GLY A 38 -15.86 -12.14 25.33
N ALA A 39 -15.24 -12.01 26.51
CA ALA A 39 -13.82 -11.88 26.71
C ALA A 39 -12.98 -13.12 26.32
N SER A 40 -11.77 -12.86 25.83
CA SER A 40 -10.54 -13.66 25.95
C SER A 40 -10.60 -15.17 25.64
N ALA A 41 -10.02 -15.58 24.51
CA ALA A 41 -9.02 -16.66 24.45
C ALA A 41 -8.33 -16.68 23.08
N ALA A 42 -7.05 -17.07 23.09
CA ALA A 42 -6.16 -17.19 21.95
C ALA A 42 -6.72 -18.06 20.82
N CYS A 43 -6.45 -17.67 19.57
CA CYS A 43 -6.75 -18.49 18.40
C CYS A 43 -5.48 -18.71 17.57
N ALA A 44 -4.81 -19.83 17.84
CA ALA A 44 -4.22 -20.65 16.79
C ALA A 44 -5.32 -21.62 16.32
N GLY A 45 -5.70 -21.59 15.05
CA GLY A 45 -6.74 -22.47 14.51
C GLY A 45 -6.90 -22.27 13.00
N ALA A 46 -6.76 -23.37 12.26
CA ALA A 46 -6.75 -23.44 10.81
C ALA A 46 -7.99 -22.79 10.18
N ALA A 47 -7.78 -21.97 9.15
CA ALA A 47 -8.84 -21.41 8.34
C ALA A 47 -9.42 -22.48 7.39
N THR A 48 -10.66 -22.87 7.63
CA THR A 48 -11.45 -23.67 6.67
C THR A 48 -11.85 -22.75 5.50
N ALA A 49 -11.57 -23.18 4.27
CA ALA A 49 -11.86 -22.41 3.06
C ALA A 49 -13.39 -22.19 2.87
N PRO A 50 -13.86 -20.99 2.48
CA PRO A 50 -15.25 -20.80 2.09
C PRO A 50 -15.52 -21.38 0.69
N ALA A 51 -16.77 -21.79 0.46
CA ALA A 51 -17.25 -22.49 -0.72
C ALA A 51 -17.07 -21.69 -2.02
N ALA A 52 -16.76 -22.40 -3.10
CA ALA A 52 -16.59 -21.88 -4.46
C ALA A 52 -17.85 -21.14 -4.94
N TRP A 53 -17.65 -19.94 -5.49
CA TRP A 53 -18.69 -19.08 -6.04
C TRP A 53 -19.07 -19.53 -7.45
N SER A 54 -20.37 -19.64 -7.72
CA SER A 54 -20.92 -19.81 -9.08
C SER A 54 -21.36 -18.46 -9.63
N SER A 55 -20.91 -18.15 -10.84
CA SER A 55 -21.22 -16.93 -11.60
C SER A 55 -22.73 -16.77 -11.84
N GLY A 56 -23.33 -15.77 -11.20
CA GLY A 56 -24.73 -15.38 -11.38
C GLY A 56 -24.82 -13.93 -11.87
N ASP A 57 -25.33 -13.79 -13.10
CA ASP A 57 -26.04 -12.68 -13.78
C ASP A 57 -25.55 -11.21 -13.71
N ALA A 58 -25.78 -10.50 -14.82
CA ALA A 58 -25.14 -9.26 -15.25
C ALA A 58 -25.58 -7.95 -14.55
N SER A 59 -25.80 -7.94 -13.22
CA SER A 59 -25.98 -6.70 -12.43
C SER A 59 -25.15 -6.64 -11.14
N ASP A 60 -24.07 -7.43 -11.06
CA ASP A 60 -23.27 -7.66 -9.84
C ASP A 60 -22.03 -6.75 -9.72
N GLU A 61 -21.88 -5.75 -10.61
CA GLU A 61 -20.74 -4.84 -10.57
C GLU A 61 -20.93 -3.79 -9.47
N PRO A 62 -19.97 -3.63 -8.54
CA PRO A 62 -20.11 -2.69 -7.43
C PRO A 62 -20.20 -1.26 -7.95
N ARG A 63 -21.13 -0.49 -7.39
CA ARG A 63 -21.20 0.96 -7.63
C ARG A 63 -20.05 1.62 -6.88
N VAL A 64 -19.30 2.49 -7.58
CA VAL A 64 -18.05 3.07 -7.09
C VAL A 64 -18.10 4.59 -7.15
N TRP A 65 -17.73 5.23 -6.06
CA TRP A 65 -17.40 6.66 -6.03
C TRP A 65 -15.98 6.85 -5.49
N VAL A 66 -15.21 7.76 -6.07
CA VAL A 66 -13.81 7.99 -5.71
C VAL A 66 -13.51 9.48 -5.65
N ARG A 67 -12.68 9.87 -4.68
CA ARG A 67 -11.86 11.08 -4.73
C ARG A 67 -10.40 10.67 -4.55
N HIS A 68 -9.52 11.20 -5.38
CA HIS A 68 -8.09 10.97 -5.30
C HIS A 68 -7.38 12.29 -5.63
N GLU A 69 -6.78 12.90 -4.63
CA GLU A 69 -6.29 14.28 -4.70
C GLU A 69 -4.86 14.35 -4.18
N ALA A 70 -4.00 15.08 -4.90
CA ALA A 70 -2.66 15.40 -4.44
C ALA A 70 -2.77 16.51 -3.37
N THR A 71 -2.67 16.13 -2.10
CA THR A 71 -2.84 17.05 -0.96
C THR A 71 -1.54 17.33 -0.22
N GLY A 72 -0.51 16.49 -0.39
CA GLY A 72 0.76 16.65 0.30
C GLY A 72 0.58 16.70 1.83
N ALA A 73 1.08 17.75 2.48
CA ALA A 73 1.08 17.87 3.94
C ALA A 73 -0.31 18.09 4.57
N VAL A 74 -1.35 18.41 3.79
CA VAL A 74 -2.68 18.76 4.30
C VAL A 74 -3.73 17.66 4.14
N SER A 75 -3.32 16.40 3.93
CA SER A 75 -4.26 15.26 3.78
C SER A 75 -5.28 15.15 4.93
N SER A 76 -4.88 15.53 6.16
CA SER A 76 -5.76 15.49 7.34
C SER A 76 -6.95 16.43 7.28
N THR A 77 -6.84 17.58 6.61
CA THR A 77 -7.95 18.54 6.48
C THR A 77 -8.92 18.15 5.37
N ARG A 78 -8.45 17.40 4.36
CA ARG A 78 -9.25 17.01 3.20
C ARG A 78 -10.03 15.71 3.39
N LEU A 79 -9.51 14.78 4.19
CA LEU A 79 -10.04 13.41 4.30
C LEU A 79 -11.53 13.38 4.71
N LEU A 80 -11.90 14.01 5.82
CA LEU A 80 -13.28 14.02 6.31
C LEU A 80 -14.26 14.73 5.34
N PRO A 81 -13.94 15.91 4.78
CA PRO A 81 -14.75 16.50 3.71
C PRO A 81 -14.95 15.57 2.51
N ALA A 82 -13.91 14.85 2.07
CA ALA A 82 -14.01 13.96 0.91
C ALA A 82 -14.94 12.78 1.18
N ILE A 83 -14.89 12.21 2.39
CA ILE A 83 -15.83 11.18 2.83
C ILE A 83 -17.25 11.72 2.77
N ARG A 84 -17.49 12.92 3.31
CA ARG A 84 -18.84 13.53 3.31
C ARG A 84 -19.38 13.72 1.89
N GLU A 85 -18.57 14.28 1.00
CA GLU A 85 -18.91 14.45 -0.41
C GLU A 85 -19.30 13.13 -1.08
N LEU A 86 -18.55 12.03 -0.82
CA LEU A 86 -18.87 10.73 -1.41
C LEU A 86 -20.20 10.16 -0.91
N PHE A 87 -20.50 10.26 0.39
CA PHE A 87 -21.78 9.79 0.92
C PHE A 87 -22.96 10.63 0.41
N ASP A 88 -22.79 11.95 0.33
CA ASP A 88 -23.81 12.86 -0.23
C ASP A 88 -24.06 12.57 -1.72
N GLU A 89 -23.00 12.37 -2.51
CA GLU A 89 -23.09 12.01 -3.94
C GLU A 89 -23.75 10.65 -4.16
N ALA A 90 -23.43 9.66 -3.31
CA ALA A 90 -23.99 8.32 -3.39
C ALA A 90 -25.43 8.21 -2.86
N GLY A 91 -25.91 9.24 -2.16
CA GLY A 91 -27.24 9.26 -1.54
C GLY A 91 -27.37 8.36 -0.31
N PHE A 92 -26.25 7.93 0.28
CA PHE A 92 -26.24 7.10 1.49
C PHE A 92 -26.07 7.97 2.74
N PRO A 93 -26.81 7.71 3.82
CA PRO A 93 -26.44 8.27 5.12
C PRO A 93 -25.16 7.57 5.62
N LEU A 94 -24.32 8.27 6.37
CA LEU A 94 -23.07 7.70 6.90
C LEU A 94 -23.27 6.39 7.71
N ARG A 95 -24.41 6.28 8.41
CA ARG A 95 -24.82 5.07 9.16
C ARG A 95 -25.08 3.83 8.31
N ALA A 96 -25.15 3.97 6.98
CA ALA A 96 -25.27 2.84 6.07
C ALA A 96 -23.93 2.10 5.88
N CYS A 97 -22.81 2.68 6.32
CA CYS A 97 -21.48 2.08 6.19
C CYS A 97 -21.35 0.80 7.04
N ASP A 98 -21.18 -0.34 6.38
CA ASP A 98 -21.06 -1.65 7.00
C ASP A 98 -19.63 -1.99 7.45
N ALA A 99 -18.62 -1.42 6.78
CA ALA A 99 -17.21 -1.59 7.13
C ALA A 99 -16.34 -0.45 6.57
N ILE A 100 -15.21 -0.19 7.24
CA ILE A 100 -14.24 0.81 6.80
C ILE A 100 -12.89 0.15 6.52
N ALA A 101 -12.50 0.05 5.25
CA ALA A 101 -11.16 -0.34 4.84
C ALA A 101 -10.18 0.83 4.92
N PHE A 102 -8.92 0.58 5.26
CA PHE A 102 -7.90 1.62 5.28
C PHE A 102 -6.52 1.08 4.88
N GLY A 103 -5.70 1.94 4.26
CA GLY A 103 -4.29 1.66 4.00
C GLY A 103 -3.50 1.60 5.31
N ALA A 104 -3.14 0.38 5.74
CA ALA A 104 -2.45 0.14 7.01
C ALA A 104 -0.94 0.43 6.93
N GLY A 105 -0.33 0.29 5.75
CA GLY A 105 1.09 0.51 5.53
C GLY A 105 1.76 -0.60 4.72
N PRO A 106 3.06 -0.46 4.41
CA PRO A 106 3.95 0.64 4.80
C PRO A 106 3.69 1.94 4.01
N GLY A 107 4.20 3.08 4.50
CA GLY A 107 4.01 4.38 3.85
C GLY A 107 4.39 5.58 4.74
N SER A 108 3.83 6.75 4.43
CA SER A 108 4.03 8.00 5.18
C SER A 108 3.60 7.87 6.65
N PHE A 109 4.53 8.13 7.58
CA PHE A 109 4.29 8.01 9.02
C PHE A 109 3.09 8.84 9.52
N THR A 110 2.95 10.07 9.02
CA THR A 110 1.82 10.97 9.33
C THR A 110 0.56 10.53 8.61
N GLY A 111 0.70 10.10 7.36
CA GLY A 111 -0.38 9.60 6.53
C GLY A 111 -1.08 8.40 7.16
N LEU A 112 -0.33 7.33 7.44
CA LEU A 112 -0.87 6.10 8.01
C LEU A 112 -1.65 6.33 9.32
N ARG A 113 -1.14 7.22 10.20
CA ARG A 113 -1.88 7.59 11.43
C ARG A 113 -3.13 8.38 11.15
N THR A 114 -3.14 9.23 10.12
CA THR A 114 -4.32 9.97 9.70
C THR A 114 -5.41 9.02 9.20
N ALA A 115 -5.08 8.11 8.28
CA ALA A 115 -6.04 7.11 7.78
C ALA A 115 -6.53 6.19 8.91
N THR A 116 -5.61 5.66 9.72
CA THR A 116 -5.96 4.77 10.84
C THR A 116 -6.84 5.48 11.86
N GLY A 117 -6.46 6.67 12.33
CA GLY A 117 -7.22 7.41 13.34
C GLY A 117 -8.62 7.81 12.86
N VAL A 118 -8.76 8.21 11.59
CA VAL A 118 -10.08 8.51 11.01
C VAL A 118 -10.92 7.24 10.85
N ALA A 119 -10.33 6.14 10.38
CA ALA A 119 -11.03 4.85 10.30
C ALA A 119 -11.53 4.40 11.68
N GLN A 120 -10.67 4.48 12.71
CA GLN A 120 -11.02 4.14 14.09
C GLN A 120 -12.15 5.00 14.64
N GLY A 121 -12.04 6.33 14.52
CA GLY A 121 -13.04 7.26 15.05
C GLY A 121 -14.40 7.09 14.38
N LEU A 122 -14.43 6.95 13.05
CA LEU A 122 -15.67 6.70 12.30
C LEU A 122 -16.26 5.34 12.65
N ALA A 123 -15.46 4.27 12.61
CA ALA A 123 -15.93 2.93 12.92
C ALA A 123 -16.48 2.79 14.34
N PHE A 124 -15.81 3.44 15.31
CA PHE A 124 -16.30 3.50 16.69
C PHE A 124 -17.65 4.22 16.79
N GLY A 125 -17.82 5.36 16.12
CA GLY A 125 -19.08 6.10 16.12
C GLY A 125 -20.22 5.41 15.37
N LEU A 126 -19.91 4.59 14.37
CA LEU A 126 -20.87 3.85 13.56
C LEU A 126 -21.17 2.44 14.09
N GLY A 127 -20.34 1.91 14.98
CA GLY A 127 -20.45 0.53 15.46
C GLY A 127 -20.11 -0.51 14.39
N CYS A 128 -19.31 -0.15 13.37
CA CYS A 128 -18.91 -1.05 12.30
C CYS A 128 -17.43 -1.49 12.45
N PRO A 129 -17.01 -2.63 11.89
CA PRO A 129 -15.62 -3.07 11.92
C PRO A 129 -14.75 -2.30 10.91
N VAL A 130 -13.43 -2.44 11.07
CA VAL A 130 -12.44 -1.90 10.13
C VAL A 130 -11.67 -3.03 9.44
N VAL A 131 -11.17 -2.76 8.24
CA VAL A 131 -10.42 -3.73 7.43
C VAL A 131 -9.04 -3.14 7.07
N PRO A 132 -7.96 -3.55 7.76
CA PRO A 132 -6.61 -3.09 7.42
C PRO A 132 -6.16 -3.72 6.11
N ILE A 133 -5.67 -2.90 5.18
CA ILE A 133 -5.15 -3.34 3.88
C ILE A 133 -3.71 -2.86 3.72
N GLY A 134 -2.82 -3.79 3.40
CA GLY A 134 -1.42 -3.48 3.13
C GLY A 134 -1.27 -2.59 1.89
N THR A 135 -0.44 -1.56 2.00
CA THR A 135 -0.19 -0.60 0.91
C THR A 135 0.40 -1.27 -0.32
N LEU A 136 1.28 -2.26 -0.14
CA LEU A 136 1.89 -2.99 -1.26
C LEU A 136 0.92 -3.97 -1.94
N VAL A 137 -0.02 -4.58 -1.22
CA VAL A 137 -1.09 -5.37 -1.88
C VAL A 137 -2.05 -4.47 -2.63
N ALA A 138 -2.29 -3.23 -2.17
CA ALA A 138 -3.05 -2.24 -2.92
C ALA A 138 -2.36 -1.85 -4.25
N CYS A 139 -1.02 -1.85 -4.32
CA CYS A 139 -0.29 -1.68 -5.58
C CYS A 139 -0.51 -2.86 -6.52
N ALA A 140 -0.47 -4.08 -6.00
CA ALA A 140 -0.76 -5.29 -6.79
C ALA A 140 -2.19 -5.29 -7.33
N GLU A 141 -3.17 -4.95 -6.49
CA GLU A 141 -4.55 -4.76 -6.89
C GLU A 141 -4.69 -3.67 -7.98
N SER A 142 -3.99 -2.54 -7.81
CA SER A 142 -3.97 -1.43 -8.76
C SER A 142 -3.41 -1.85 -10.13
N ALA A 143 -2.36 -2.68 -10.15
CA ALA A 143 -1.80 -3.24 -11.38
C ALA A 143 -2.79 -4.23 -12.04
N ARG A 144 -3.35 -5.16 -11.27
CA ARG A 144 -4.30 -6.16 -11.78
C ARG A 144 -5.60 -5.55 -12.32
N ARG A 145 -6.06 -4.45 -11.73
CA ARG A 145 -7.22 -3.71 -12.26
C ARG A 145 -6.96 -3.04 -13.60
N ARG A 146 -5.70 -2.72 -13.93
CA ARG A 146 -5.30 -2.19 -15.26
C ARG A 146 -5.08 -3.33 -16.25
N ASP A 147 -4.45 -4.40 -15.79
CA ASP A 147 -4.21 -5.61 -16.55
C ASP A 147 -4.55 -6.86 -15.71
N PRO A 148 -5.71 -7.51 -15.96
CA PRO A 148 -6.09 -8.75 -15.28
C PRO A 148 -5.09 -9.92 -15.48
N SER A 149 -4.16 -9.82 -16.44
CA SER A 149 -3.08 -10.80 -16.61
C SER A 149 -1.97 -10.67 -15.55
N ALA A 150 -1.90 -9.55 -14.83
CA ALA A 150 -1.00 -9.34 -13.70
C ALA A 150 -1.43 -10.22 -12.51
N THR A 151 -1.00 -11.49 -12.54
CA THR A 151 -1.27 -12.52 -11.51
C THR A 151 -0.05 -12.76 -10.61
N ARG A 152 1.13 -12.33 -11.03
CA ARG A 152 2.37 -12.33 -10.23
C ARG A 152 2.90 -10.91 -10.19
N VAL A 153 2.90 -10.31 -9.00
CA VAL A 153 3.28 -8.91 -8.83
C VAL A 153 4.38 -8.77 -7.78
N LEU A 154 5.47 -8.11 -8.18
CA LEU A 154 6.44 -7.53 -7.28
C LEU A 154 6.04 -6.07 -7.07
N ALA A 155 5.48 -5.75 -5.90
CA ALA A 155 5.13 -4.38 -5.55
C ALA A 155 6.35 -3.69 -4.92
N ALA A 156 6.72 -2.52 -5.42
CA ALA A 156 7.89 -1.77 -4.96
C ALA A 156 7.61 -0.26 -4.94
N LEU A 157 7.76 0.35 -3.76
CA LEU A 157 7.54 1.78 -3.52
C LEU A 157 8.79 2.43 -2.95
N ASP A 158 9.04 3.69 -3.31
CA ASP A 158 10.04 4.54 -2.67
C ASP A 158 9.73 4.71 -1.17
N ALA A 159 10.62 4.21 -0.31
CA ALA A 159 10.51 4.33 1.15
C ALA A 159 11.18 5.60 1.68
N ARG A 160 11.70 6.47 0.81
CA ARG A 160 12.67 7.53 1.11
C ARG A 160 13.96 6.95 1.69
N MET A 161 14.93 7.82 1.97
CA MET A 161 16.21 7.44 2.57
C MET A 161 16.98 6.39 1.74
N ASP A 162 16.80 6.42 0.42
CA ASP A 162 17.46 5.50 -0.51
C ASP A 162 17.09 4.02 -0.33
N GLU A 163 15.87 3.77 0.15
CA GLU A 163 15.33 2.43 0.37
C GLU A 163 14.00 2.23 -0.35
N VAL A 164 13.60 0.97 -0.50
CA VAL A 164 12.42 0.50 -1.20
C VAL A 164 11.58 -0.34 -0.24
N TYR A 165 10.30 -0.01 -0.09
CA TYR A 165 9.32 -0.94 0.46
C TYR A 165 8.92 -1.92 -0.63
N TRP A 166 9.07 -3.22 -0.41
CA TRP A 166 8.73 -4.20 -1.43
C TRP A 166 8.13 -5.49 -0.86
N ALA A 167 7.31 -6.15 -1.69
CA ALA A 167 6.61 -7.39 -1.37
C ALA A 167 6.26 -8.15 -2.65
N GLU A 168 6.04 -9.45 -2.52
CA GLU A 168 5.63 -10.30 -3.64
C GLU A 168 4.24 -10.88 -3.40
N TYR A 169 3.39 -10.79 -4.41
CA TYR A 169 2.02 -11.30 -4.39
C TYR A 169 1.74 -12.22 -5.57
N ALA A 170 0.92 -13.24 -5.32
CA ALA A 170 0.37 -14.12 -6.34
C ALA A 170 -1.16 -14.10 -6.23
N TRP A 171 -1.84 -13.87 -7.34
CA TRP A 171 -3.28 -13.97 -7.43
C TRP A 171 -3.70 -15.45 -7.33
N ASP A 172 -4.68 -15.72 -6.49
CA ASP A 172 -5.32 -17.03 -6.35
C ASP A 172 -6.71 -16.97 -6.98
N ASP A 173 -6.88 -17.64 -8.13
CA ASP A 173 -8.16 -17.64 -8.85
C ASP A 173 -9.27 -18.40 -8.11
N ALA A 174 -8.94 -19.34 -7.22
CA ALA A 174 -9.97 -20.03 -6.45
C ALA A 174 -10.51 -19.13 -5.34
N LEU A 175 -9.62 -18.41 -4.65
CA LEU A 175 -9.99 -17.46 -3.60
C LEU A 175 -10.43 -16.10 -4.14
N GLN A 176 -10.18 -15.83 -5.43
CA GLN A 176 -10.29 -14.52 -6.05
C GLN A 176 -9.59 -13.44 -5.22
N ASP A 177 -8.40 -13.74 -4.68
CA ASP A 177 -7.67 -12.81 -3.81
C ASP A 177 -6.15 -12.99 -3.90
N TRP A 178 -5.41 -12.04 -3.32
CA TRP A 178 -3.95 -12.09 -3.27
C TRP A 178 -3.44 -13.00 -2.15
N ARG A 179 -2.55 -13.91 -2.52
CA ARG A 179 -1.67 -14.63 -1.61
C ARG A 179 -0.33 -13.92 -1.51
N THR A 180 0.10 -13.62 -0.29
CA THR A 180 1.45 -13.11 -0.01
C THR A 180 2.48 -14.22 -0.26
N VAL A 181 3.39 -14.00 -1.20
CA VAL A 181 4.55 -14.87 -1.47
C VAL A 181 5.74 -14.42 -0.62
N ARG A 182 5.97 -13.10 -0.57
CA ARG A 182 6.94 -12.46 0.33
C ARG A 182 6.26 -11.30 1.04
N ALA A 183 6.36 -11.31 2.37
CA ALA A 183 5.84 -10.22 3.20
C ALA A 183 6.55 -8.89 2.89
N ALA A 184 5.88 -7.79 3.23
CA ALA A 184 6.46 -6.46 3.10
C ALA A 184 7.77 -6.34 3.88
N THR A 185 8.82 -5.88 3.20
CA THR A 185 10.14 -5.64 3.76
C THR A 185 10.71 -4.32 3.22
N LEU A 186 11.85 -3.91 3.74
CA LEU A 186 12.54 -2.67 3.43
C LEU A 186 14.01 -2.97 3.10
N ASP A 187 14.46 -2.55 1.92
CA ASP A 187 15.82 -2.80 1.44
C ASP A 187 16.35 -1.64 0.57
N ALA A 188 17.67 -1.59 0.39
CA ALA A 188 18.26 -0.79 -0.68
C ALA A 188 17.80 -1.31 -2.07
N PRO A 189 17.65 -0.45 -3.09
CA PRO A 189 17.12 -0.83 -4.40
C PRO A 189 17.90 -1.97 -5.07
N GLU A 190 19.21 -2.06 -4.84
CA GLU A 190 20.08 -3.10 -5.40
C GLU A 190 19.87 -4.48 -4.74
N ARG A 191 19.24 -4.53 -3.55
CA ARG A 191 19.00 -5.78 -2.81
C ARG A 191 17.60 -6.37 -3.01
N VAL A 192 16.73 -5.68 -3.74
CA VAL A 192 15.39 -6.22 -4.06
C VAL A 192 15.56 -7.49 -4.89
N VAL A 193 14.89 -8.57 -4.48
CA VAL A 193 15.02 -9.88 -5.13
C VAL A 193 13.85 -10.08 -6.11
N ALA A 194 14.16 -10.43 -7.35
CA ALA A 194 13.15 -10.74 -8.36
C ALA A 194 12.51 -12.11 -8.11
N PRO A 195 11.23 -12.29 -8.43
CA PRO A 195 10.63 -13.62 -8.55
C PRO A 195 11.29 -14.46 -9.66
N ASP A 196 11.41 -15.78 -9.44
CA ASP A 196 11.94 -16.73 -10.44
C ASP A 196 10.94 -17.09 -11.58
N VAL A 197 9.84 -16.35 -11.69
CA VAL A 197 8.78 -16.56 -12.67
C VAL A 197 8.41 -15.23 -13.30
N PRO A 198 7.78 -15.17 -14.50
CA PRO A 198 7.34 -13.90 -15.07
C PRO A 198 6.46 -13.10 -14.09
N TYR A 199 6.77 -11.82 -13.91
CA TYR A 199 6.09 -10.92 -12.98
C TYR A 199 5.88 -9.53 -13.57
N THR A 200 4.90 -8.82 -13.01
CA THR A 200 4.70 -7.39 -13.18
C THR A 200 5.36 -6.65 -12.02
N LEU A 201 6.12 -5.59 -12.31
CA LEU A 201 6.64 -4.68 -11.29
C LEU A 201 5.65 -3.52 -11.11
N ALA A 202 5.05 -3.41 -9.93
CA ALA A 202 4.05 -2.39 -9.63
C ALA A 202 4.58 -1.35 -8.64
N GLY A 203 4.25 -0.07 -8.87
CA GLY A 203 4.63 1.04 -8.00
C GLY A 203 5.82 1.86 -8.53
N ASN A 204 6.12 2.96 -7.86
CA ASN A 204 7.00 4.00 -8.39
C ASN A 204 8.51 3.72 -8.26
N ALA A 205 8.94 2.63 -7.61
CA ALA A 205 10.36 2.40 -7.34
C ALA A 205 11.20 2.34 -8.62
N ALA A 206 10.69 1.74 -9.70
CA ALA A 206 11.40 1.68 -10.99
C ALA A 206 11.69 3.08 -11.55
N LYS A 207 10.73 4.01 -11.41
CA LYS A 207 10.87 5.39 -11.84
C LYS A 207 11.84 6.18 -10.97
N VAL A 208 11.87 5.91 -9.66
CA VAL A 208 12.72 6.62 -8.69
C VAL A 208 14.17 6.18 -8.75
N PHE A 209 14.42 4.87 -8.85
CA PHE A 209 15.77 4.30 -8.72
C PHE A 209 16.41 3.91 -10.05
N GLY A 210 15.65 3.85 -11.15
CA GLY A 210 16.17 3.53 -12.48
C GLY A 210 16.95 2.21 -12.49
N GLU A 211 18.16 2.24 -13.05
CA GLU A 211 19.04 1.06 -13.19
C GLU A 211 19.44 0.41 -11.86
N ARG A 212 19.40 1.17 -10.76
CA ARG A 212 19.72 0.63 -9.42
C ARG A 212 18.71 -0.41 -8.96
N LEU A 213 17.48 -0.34 -9.46
CA LEU A 213 16.47 -1.36 -9.23
C LEU A 213 16.60 -2.46 -10.29
N ALA A 214 17.60 -3.33 -10.13
CA ALA A 214 17.96 -4.36 -11.11
C ALA A 214 16.77 -5.26 -11.53
N VAL A 215 15.83 -5.50 -10.61
CA VAL A 215 14.60 -6.26 -10.85
C VAL A 215 13.68 -5.62 -11.90
N ALA A 216 13.86 -4.34 -12.27
CA ALA A 216 13.10 -3.74 -13.35
C ALA A 216 13.45 -4.35 -14.72
N ALA A 217 14.71 -4.74 -14.94
CA ALA A 217 15.16 -5.28 -16.23
C ALA A 217 14.59 -6.68 -16.54
N GLY A 218 14.26 -7.45 -15.49
CA GLY A 218 13.66 -8.79 -15.59
C GLY A 218 12.13 -8.81 -15.58
N ALA A 219 11.48 -7.66 -15.37
CA ALA A 219 10.03 -7.59 -15.29
C ALA A 219 9.37 -7.79 -16.66
N ARG A 220 8.27 -8.54 -16.71
CA ARG A 220 7.47 -8.71 -17.93
C ARG A 220 6.80 -7.40 -18.34
N SER A 221 6.32 -6.66 -17.34
CA SER A 221 5.73 -5.34 -17.47
C SER A 221 6.05 -4.50 -16.24
N ILE A 222 6.11 -3.17 -16.43
CA ILE A 222 6.34 -2.21 -15.36
C ILE A 222 5.14 -1.27 -15.30
N GLU A 223 4.39 -1.36 -14.22
CA GLU A 223 3.23 -0.52 -13.91
C GLU A 223 3.64 0.54 -12.89
N ALA A 224 4.43 1.53 -13.34
CA ALA A 224 5.00 2.54 -12.45
C ALA A 224 3.93 3.40 -11.75
N ASP A 225 2.76 3.54 -12.37
CA ASP A 225 1.63 4.31 -11.85
C ASP A 225 0.65 3.44 -11.04
N ALA A 226 0.92 2.14 -10.84
CA ALA A 226 0.19 1.24 -9.95
C ALA A 226 0.50 1.54 -8.47
N LEU A 227 0.10 2.74 -8.05
CA LEU A 227 0.24 3.27 -6.71
C LEU A 227 -0.93 2.84 -5.80
N PRO A 228 -0.74 2.88 -4.47
CA PRO A 228 -1.84 2.70 -3.54
C PRO A 228 -2.78 3.91 -3.60
N HIS A 229 -4.07 3.64 -3.57
CA HIS A 229 -5.13 4.64 -3.36
C HIS A 229 -6.39 3.92 -2.87
N ALA A 230 -7.42 4.68 -2.51
CA ALA A 230 -8.61 4.13 -1.87
C ALA A 230 -9.40 3.13 -2.74
N LEU A 231 -9.35 3.21 -4.07
CA LEU A 231 -10.10 2.29 -4.93
C LEU A 231 -9.60 0.83 -4.84
N PRO A 232 -8.30 0.52 -5.10
CA PRO A 232 -7.79 -0.84 -4.90
C PRO A 232 -7.93 -1.29 -3.43
N ILE A 233 -7.81 -0.36 -2.46
CA ILE A 233 -8.06 -0.67 -1.05
C ILE A 233 -9.52 -1.05 -0.82
N ALA A 234 -10.48 -0.42 -1.49
CA ALA A 234 -11.89 -0.77 -1.36
C ALA A 234 -12.19 -2.16 -1.89
N PHE A 235 -11.65 -2.54 -3.04
CA PHE A 235 -11.83 -3.88 -3.61
C PHE A 235 -11.15 -4.96 -2.77
N ALA A 236 -9.88 -4.76 -2.39
CA ALA A 236 -9.18 -5.66 -1.47
C ALA A 236 -9.87 -5.73 -0.10
N GLY A 237 -10.38 -4.59 0.39
CA GLY A 237 -11.15 -4.43 1.61
C GLY A 237 -12.46 -5.22 1.59
N LEU A 238 -13.21 -5.14 0.50
CA LEU A 238 -14.44 -5.90 0.32
C LEU A 238 -14.19 -7.41 0.38
N ARG A 239 -13.14 -7.89 -0.29
CA ARG A 239 -12.75 -9.30 -0.23
C ARG A 239 -12.28 -9.71 1.15
N ALA A 240 -11.48 -8.88 1.83
CA ALA A 240 -11.04 -9.13 3.19
C ALA A 240 -12.19 -9.16 4.19
N TRP A 241 -13.15 -8.24 4.07
CA TRP A 241 -14.37 -8.22 4.88
C TRP A 241 -15.21 -9.47 4.66
N ARG A 242 -15.47 -9.84 3.40
CA ARG A 242 -16.13 -11.09 2.99
C ARG A 242 -15.31 -12.36 3.28
N ALA A 243 -14.07 -12.23 3.72
CA ALA A 243 -13.24 -13.34 4.21
C ALA A 243 -13.04 -13.28 5.74
N GLY A 244 -13.74 -12.36 6.43
CA GLY A 244 -13.78 -12.33 7.90
C GLY A 244 -12.50 -11.78 8.51
N ARG A 245 -11.69 -11.08 7.71
CA ARG A 245 -10.42 -10.46 8.10
C ARG A 245 -10.61 -9.03 8.64
N ALA A 246 -11.84 -8.67 8.99
CA ALA A 246 -12.14 -7.41 9.64
C ALA A 246 -11.78 -7.48 11.14
N VAL A 247 -11.37 -6.35 11.70
CA VAL A 247 -11.04 -6.22 13.12
C VAL A 247 -11.91 -5.16 13.78
N ARG A 248 -11.93 -5.14 15.11
CA ARG A 248 -12.63 -4.09 15.85
C ARG A 248 -11.92 -2.73 15.65
N ALA A 249 -12.68 -1.64 15.77
CA ALA A 249 -12.13 -0.30 15.64
C ALA A 249 -10.96 -0.03 16.61
N ASP A 250 -11.04 -0.52 17.85
CA ASP A 250 -9.97 -0.37 18.87
C ASP A 250 -8.71 -1.20 18.57
N GLN A 251 -8.76 -2.12 17.61
CA GLN A 251 -7.64 -2.96 17.17
C GLN A 251 -6.98 -2.46 15.89
N ALA A 252 -7.50 -1.41 15.25
CA ALA A 252 -6.87 -0.83 14.07
C ALA A 252 -5.48 -0.28 14.43
N ALA A 253 -4.46 -0.67 13.68
CA ALA A 253 -3.10 -0.19 13.87
C ALA A 253 -2.40 0.00 12.52
N PRO A 254 -1.47 0.96 12.41
CA PRO A 254 -0.58 1.04 11.26
C PRO A 254 0.44 -0.10 11.25
N ASP A 255 0.78 -0.57 10.06
CA ASP A 255 1.84 -1.54 9.80
C ASP A 255 3.16 -0.81 9.51
N TYR A 256 4.06 -0.79 10.50
CA TYR A 256 5.40 -0.21 10.36
C TYR A 256 6.41 -1.27 9.95
N VAL A 257 7.09 -1.05 8.82
CA VAL A 257 8.15 -1.94 8.30
C VAL A 257 9.56 -1.39 8.59
N ARG A 258 9.69 -0.07 8.80
CA ARG A 258 10.97 0.57 9.13
C ARG A 258 11.16 0.65 10.64
N ASP A 259 12.10 -0.12 11.18
CA ASP A 259 12.44 -0.10 12.61
C ASP A 259 13.13 1.21 13.03
N LYS A 260 13.93 1.81 12.14
CA LYS A 260 14.75 3.01 12.43
C LYS A 260 14.32 4.21 11.60
N VAL A 261 13.49 5.06 12.16
CA VAL A 261 12.87 6.21 11.48
C VAL A 261 13.63 7.54 11.64
N ALA A 262 14.70 7.58 12.43
CA ALA A 262 15.51 8.79 12.62
C ALA A 262 16.99 8.44 12.79
N LEU A 263 17.84 9.19 12.08
CA LEU A 263 19.27 9.21 12.36
C LEU A 263 19.53 9.99 13.65
N THR A 264 20.37 9.44 14.51
CA THR A 264 20.91 10.14 15.67
C THR A 264 21.70 11.37 15.20
N THR A 265 21.88 12.35 16.09
CA THR A 265 22.69 13.55 15.78
C THR A 265 24.10 13.17 15.32
N ALA A 266 24.69 12.14 15.92
CA ALA A 266 26.00 11.61 15.55
C ALA A 266 26.02 11.05 14.12
N GLU A 267 25.00 10.28 13.73
CA GLU A 267 24.89 9.73 12.36
C GLU A 267 24.64 10.81 11.31
N ARG A 268 23.85 11.83 11.64
CA ARG A 268 23.65 13.00 10.76
C ARG A 268 24.94 13.80 10.54
N LEU A 269 25.75 13.95 11.60
CA LEU A 269 27.06 14.60 11.51
C LEU A 269 28.04 13.75 10.72
N ALA A 270 28.10 12.43 10.96
CA ALA A 270 28.96 11.52 10.22
C ALA A 270 28.63 11.47 8.72
N ALA A 271 27.35 11.43 8.35
CA ALA A 271 26.91 11.47 6.95
C ALA A 271 27.29 12.79 6.26
N LYS A 272 27.15 13.92 6.97
CA LYS A 272 27.60 15.24 6.46
C LYS A 272 29.12 15.30 6.27
N THR A 273 29.89 14.67 7.15
CA THR A 273 31.37 14.62 7.06
C THR A 273 31.81 13.71 5.90
N ALA A 274 31.17 12.56 5.73
CA ALA A 274 31.43 11.65 4.60
C ALA A 274 31.09 12.29 3.24
N GLN A 275 30.03 13.11 3.17
CA GLN A 275 29.67 13.87 1.97
C GLN A 275 30.57 15.09 1.71
N ARG A 276 31.37 15.54 2.70
CA ARG A 276 32.26 16.71 2.59
C ARG A 276 33.73 16.35 2.32
N ALA A 277 34.10 15.07 2.31
CA ALA A 277 35.46 14.67 1.96
C ALA A 277 35.69 14.88 0.45
N PRO A 278 36.63 15.74 0.01
CA PRO A 278 36.92 15.92 -1.41
C PRO A 278 37.60 14.66 -1.96
N ALA A 279 37.33 14.36 -3.24
CA ALA A 279 38.07 13.40 -4.06
C ALA A 279 39.53 13.87 -4.20
N ALA A 280 40.34 13.66 -3.16
CA ALA A 280 41.77 13.90 -3.20
C ALA A 280 42.47 12.60 -3.58
N ASN A 281 42.52 12.32 -4.88
CA ASN A 281 43.61 11.57 -5.51
C ASN A 281 43.53 11.72 -7.03
N GLY A 282 44.38 12.60 -7.57
CA GLY A 282 44.57 12.76 -9.01
C GLY A 282 45.24 14.07 -9.35
N GLU A 283 46.56 14.13 -9.13
CA GLU A 283 47.60 14.90 -9.86
C GLU A 283 48.66 15.50 -8.94
N ALA A 284 49.65 14.67 -8.61
CA ALA A 284 50.98 15.12 -8.22
C ALA A 284 52.01 14.38 -9.07
N ALA A 285 52.17 14.79 -10.33
CA ALA A 285 53.28 14.37 -11.18
C ALA A 285 53.50 15.36 -12.35
N ALA A 286 53.99 16.56 -12.06
CA ALA A 286 54.64 17.41 -13.06
C ALA A 286 55.51 18.50 -12.39
N ALA A 287 56.61 18.10 -11.76
CA ALA A 287 57.68 19.04 -11.40
C ALA A 287 59.01 18.30 -11.20
N SER A 288 59.68 17.91 -12.28
CA SER A 288 61.14 17.73 -12.26
C SER A 288 61.72 17.71 -13.67
N GLY A 289 62.50 18.74 -13.99
CA GLY A 289 63.57 18.71 -14.99
C GLY A 289 63.19 19.27 -16.37
N ASP A 290 63.55 20.53 -16.63
CA ASP A 290 64.75 20.76 -17.45
C ASP A 290 65.12 22.27 -17.42
N ALA A 291 66.32 22.54 -16.92
CA ALA A 291 66.98 23.83 -17.02
C ALA A 291 68.47 23.54 -17.26
N GLY A 292 68.94 23.74 -18.50
CA GLY A 292 70.38 23.78 -18.76
C GLY A 292 70.84 23.65 -20.21
N GLY A 293 70.99 24.78 -20.91
CA GLY A 293 72.30 25.13 -21.51
C GLY A 293 72.60 24.80 -22.98
N ARG A 294 72.49 25.85 -23.82
CA ARG A 294 73.45 26.40 -24.81
C ARG A 294 74.27 25.52 -25.80
N ALA A 295 74.31 26.08 -27.01
CA ALA A 295 75.42 26.18 -28.00
C ALA A 295 75.55 25.07 -29.07
N GLN A 296 75.19 25.40 -30.33
CA GLN A 296 76.06 25.98 -31.36
C GLN A 296 75.20 26.63 -32.46
#